data_AF-A0AAN8TX84-F1
#
_entry.id   AF-A0AAN8TX84-F1
#
_cell.length_a   1.000
_cell.length_b   1.000
_cell.length_c   1.000
_cell.angle_alpha   90.00
_cell.angle_beta   90.00
_cell.angle_gamma   90.00
#
_symmetry.space_group_name_H-M   'P 1'
#
loop_
_entity.id
_entity.type
_entity.pdbx_description
1 polymer ?
#
loop_
_entity_poly.entity_id
_entity_poly.type
_entity_poly.pdbx_seq_one_letter_code
_entity_poly.pdbx_strand_id
1 'polypeptide(L)'
;MTKTEYSKMAATLAIALKSLFSVLGCLITATVIYTVATDGLPFRIELLTPWMAATLIDFYIHIFVIWSWVVYKESNWTTAILWVVLLVCLGSIATCGYIVLQFLKLSTQESLQDPIYFVLLRRQEKTETEQQRKCSLLTARILFPALGSLMLVTLIYTIVTDGSPFRRDVFTPWLTATVIDFYVGVVALSVWVAYKESSWLSAALWIILIICSGSISTCAYIALQLFNLSSQDPVYLVLFSSSNRAEKGYKGTSRTESIGEGQLRKKLCG
;
A
#
# COMPACT_ATOMS: atom_id res chain seq x y z
N MET A 1 -8.25 3.92 -29.25
CA MET A 1 -9.13 3.46 -28.16
C MET A 1 -10.19 4.53 -27.93
N THR A 2 -11.47 4.20 -28.07
CA THR A 2 -12.57 5.17 -27.89
C THR A 2 -12.82 5.43 -26.41
N LYS A 3 -13.33 6.63 -26.05
CA LYS A 3 -13.65 7.00 -24.65
C LYS A 3 -14.57 5.98 -23.96
N THR A 4 -15.46 5.37 -24.74
CA THR A 4 -16.40 4.33 -24.28
C THR A 4 -15.72 3.00 -23.98
N GLU A 5 -14.72 2.59 -24.77
CA GLU A 5 -13.93 1.38 -24.50
C GLU A 5 -13.08 1.55 -23.24
N TYR A 6 -12.41 2.70 -23.09
CA TYR A 6 -11.62 3.02 -21.90
C TYR A 6 -12.44 2.94 -20.61
N SER A 7 -13.63 3.55 -20.63
CA SER A 7 -14.59 3.53 -19.53
C SER A 7 -15.03 2.11 -19.14
N LYS A 8 -15.29 1.24 -20.14
CA LYS A 8 -15.62 -0.17 -19.89
C LYS A 8 -14.47 -0.94 -19.25
N MET A 9 -13.23 -0.76 -19.74
CA MET A 9 -12.05 -1.41 -19.15
C MET A 9 -11.81 -0.98 -17.70
N ALA A 10 -11.99 0.31 -17.39
CA ALA A 10 -11.86 0.83 -16.03
C ALA A 10 -12.90 0.20 -15.08
N ALA A 11 -14.16 0.08 -15.51
CA ALA A 11 -15.20 -0.61 -14.72
C ALA A 11 -14.88 -2.09 -14.50
N THR A 12 -14.47 -2.81 -15.56
CA THR A 12 -14.09 -4.23 -15.46
C THR A 12 -12.92 -4.42 -14.50
N LEU A 13 -11.91 -3.55 -14.56
CA LEU A 13 -10.77 -3.58 -13.65
C LEU A 13 -11.20 -3.36 -12.19
N ALA A 14 -12.07 -2.39 -11.92
CA ALA A 14 -12.58 -2.14 -10.58
C ALA A 14 -13.35 -3.35 -10.03
N ILE A 15 -14.19 -3.99 -10.84
CA ILE A 15 -14.93 -5.20 -10.46
C ILE A 15 -13.97 -6.37 -10.22
N ALA A 16 -12.97 -6.55 -11.09
CA ALA A 16 -11.97 -7.59 -10.96
C ALA A 16 -11.17 -7.44 -9.66
N LEU A 17 -10.70 -6.23 -9.34
CA LEU A 17 -9.96 -5.96 -8.11
C LEU A 17 -10.84 -6.15 -6.86
N LYS A 18 -12.10 -5.67 -6.88
CA LYS A 18 -13.08 -5.95 -5.82
C LYS A 18 -13.23 -7.44 -5.56
N SER A 19 -13.45 -8.22 -6.63
CA SER A 19 -13.62 -9.66 -6.54
C SER A 19 -12.35 -10.34 -6.04
N LEU A 20 -11.18 -9.94 -6.54
CA LEU A 20 -9.89 -10.48 -6.13
C LEU A 20 -9.67 -10.30 -4.62
N PHE A 21 -9.75 -9.08 -4.11
CA PHE A 21 -9.53 -8.83 -2.68
C PHE A 21 -10.62 -9.45 -1.80
N SER A 22 -11.85 -9.58 -2.29
CA SER A 22 -12.90 -10.31 -1.56
C SER A 22 -12.56 -11.80 -1.44
N VAL A 23 -12.13 -12.45 -2.52
CA VAL A 23 -11.76 -13.87 -2.52
C VAL A 23 -10.53 -14.10 -1.63
N LEU A 24 -9.52 -13.24 -1.73
CA LEU A 24 -8.31 -13.34 -0.90
C LEU A 24 -8.63 -13.13 0.58
N GLY A 25 -9.49 -12.17 0.93
CA GLY A 25 -9.95 -11.97 2.30
C GLY A 25 -10.69 -13.19 2.86
N CYS A 26 -11.57 -13.80 2.06
CA CYS A 26 -12.24 -15.05 2.43
C CYS A 26 -11.24 -16.20 2.61
N LEU A 27 -10.24 -16.31 1.73
CA LEU A 27 -9.20 -17.34 1.82
C LEU A 27 -8.41 -17.22 3.12
N ILE A 28 -7.94 -16.02 3.49
CA ILE A 28 -7.21 -15.83 4.76
C ILE A 28 -8.10 -16.08 5.96
N THR A 29 -9.34 -15.61 5.93
CA THR A 29 -10.30 -15.86 7.00
C THR A 29 -10.53 -17.36 7.21
N ALA A 30 -10.71 -18.12 6.12
CA ALA A 30 -10.85 -19.57 6.17
C ALA A 30 -9.58 -20.25 6.70
N THR A 31 -8.40 -19.82 6.26
CA THR A 31 -7.11 -20.32 6.76
C THR A 31 -6.98 -20.08 8.26
N VAL A 32 -7.27 -18.88 8.76
CA VAL A 32 -7.20 -18.56 10.19
C VAL A 32 -8.21 -19.39 10.98
N ILE A 33 -9.46 -19.50 10.53
CA ILE A 33 -10.48 -20.34 11.20
C ILE A 33 -10.03 -21.79 11.25
N TYR A 34 -9.53 -22.33 10.14
CA TYR A 34 -9.03 -23.70 10.05
C TYR A 34 -7.87 -23.92 11.04
N THR A 35 -6.86 -23.05 11.03
CA THR A 35 -5.70 -23.17 11.91
C THR A 35 -6.09 -23.02 13.38
N VAL A 36 -7.02 -22.11 13.72
CA VAL A 36 -7.54 -22.00 15.10
C VAL A 36 -8.29 -23.28 15.50
N ALA A 37 -9.07 -23.86 14.61
CA ALA A 37 -9.85 -25.08 14.89
C ALA A 37 -8.95 -26.31 15.07
N THR A 38 -7.86 -26.43 14.31
CA THR A 38 -6.97 -27.60 14.37
C THR A 38 -5.86 -27.45 15.41
N ASP A 39 -5.27 -26.26 15.51
CA ASP A 39 -4.07 -26.01 16.32
C ASP A 39 -4.35 -25.18 17.56
N GLY A 40 -5.52 -24.55 17.70
CA GLY A 40 -5.82 -23.59 18.77
C GLY A 40 -5.23 -22.20 18.50
N LEU A 41 -5.22 -21.33 19.52
CA LEU A 41 -4.86 -19.91 19.36
C LEU A 41 -3.37 -19.67 18.99
N PRO A 42 -3.07 -18.56 18.30
CA PRO A 42 -1.71 -18.24 17.86
C PRO A 42 -0.78 -17.74 18.98
N PHE A 43 -1.33 -17.29 20.11
CA PHE A 43 -0.58 -16.61 21.17
C PHE A 43 0.13 -17.59 22.10
N ARG A 44 1.08 -18.35 21.56
CA ARG A 44 1.90 -19.32 22.29
C ARG A 44 3.38 -19.06 22.02
N ILE A 45 4.18 -18.98 23.07
CA ILE A 45 5.62 -18.68 22.95
C ILE A 45 6.37 -19.75 22.16
N GLU A 46 5.86 -21.00 22.21
CA GLU A 46 6.39 -22.16 21.47
C GLU A 46 6.31 -21.99 19.95
N LEU A 47 5.36 -21.17 19.46
CA LEU A 47 5.20 -20.89 18.03
C LEU A 47 6.17 -19.81 17.55
N LEU A 48 6.78 -19.04 18.45
CA LEU A 48 7.70 -17.95 18.14
C LEU A 48 9.12 -18.48 17.88
N THR A 49 9.24 -19.37 16.90
CA THR A 49 10.54 -19.83 16.40
C THR A 49 11.31 -18.67 15.74
N PRO A 50 12.64 -18.76 15.55
CA PRO A 50 13.41 -17.70 14.91
C PRO A 50 12.87 -17.32 13.52
N TRP A 51 12.45 -18.32 12.73
CA TRP A 51 11.80 -18.09 11.44
C TRP A 51 10.42 -17.43 11.56
N MET A 52 9.59 -17.81 12.53
CA MET A 52 8.33 -17.10 12.80
C MET A 52 8.59 -15.64 13.19
N ALA A 53 9.57 -15.37 14.05
CA ALA A 53 9.90 -14.01 14.44
C ALA A 53 10.37 -13.18 13.24
N ALA A 54 11.23 -13.73 12.38
CA ALA A 54 11.68 -13.07 11.15
C ALA A 54 10.50 -12.78 10.20
N THR A 55 9.60 -13.75 9.98
CA THR A 55 8.39 -13.56 9.16
C THR A 55 7.45 -12.51 9.75
N LEU A 56 7.27 -12.47 11.07
CA LEU A 56 6.45 -11.45 11.72
C LEU A 56 7.06 -10.05 11.57
N ILE A 57 8.37 -9.91 11.73
CA ILE A 57 9.06 -8.63 11.48
C ILE A 57 8.81 -8.16 10.04
N ASP A 58 9.00 -9.06 9.06
CA ASP A 58 8.76 -8.78 7.65
C ASP A 58 7.31 -8.32 7.40
N PHE A 59 6.37 -9.10 7.93
CA PHE A 59 4.93 -8.84 7.84
C PHE A 59 4.54 -7.49 8.43
N TYR A 60 5.03 -7.15 9.63
CA TYR A 60 4.68 -5.88 10.26
C TYR A 60 5.30 -4.67 9.55
N ILE A 61 6.44 -4.81 8.87
CA ILE A 61 6.96 -3.74 8.01
C ILE A 61 6.02 -3.51 6.82
N HIS A 62 5.46 -4.55 6.21
CA HIS A 62 4.43 -4.40 5.18
C HIS A 62 3.15 -3.77 5.71
N ILE A 63 2.66 -4.22 6.86
CA ILE A 63 1.51 -3.60 7.53
C ILE A 63 1.80 -2.12 7.83
N PHE A 64 3.04 -1.77 8.19
CA PHE A 64 3.48 -0.39 8.38
C PHE A 64 3.43 0.45 7.09
N VAL A 65 3.57 -0.14 5.91
CA VAL A 65 3.35 0.59 4.65
C VAL A 65 1.84 0.84 4.44
N ILE A 66 1.03 -0.20 4.64
CA ILE A 66 -0.41 -0.17 4.38
C ILE A 66 -1.14 0.76 5.36
N TRP A 67 -0.84 0.68 6.65
CA TRP A 67 -1.49 1.53 7.66
C TRP A 67 -1.17 3.02 7.47
N SER A 68 -0.01 3.35 6.86
CA SER A 68 0.45 4.72 6.62
C SER A 68 -0.36 5.31 5.48
N TRP A 69 -0.66 4.48 4.48
CA TRP A 69 -1.64 4.80 3.45
C TRP A 69 -3.05 4.97 4.04
N VAL A 70 -3.50 4.10 4.96
CA VAL A 70 -4.82 4.24 5.60
C VAL A 70 -4.94 5.52 6.42
N VAL A 71 -3.93 5.86 7.24
CA VAL A 71 -3.88 7.11 8.01
C VAL A 71 -3.90 8.33 7.09
N TYR A 72 -3.20 8.27 5.95
CA TYR A 72 -3.30 9.30 4.92
C TYR A 72 -4.71 9.38 4.32
N LYS A 73 -5.33 8.25 4.00
CA LYS A 73 -6.64 8.18 3.32
C LYS A 73 -7.80 8.65 4.20
N GLU A 74 -7.78 8.32 5.49
CA GLU A 74 -8.86 8.67 6.41
C GLU A 74 -8.80 10.14 6.85
N SER A 75 -9.95 10.82 6.85
CA SER A 75 -10.07 12.18 7.37
C SER A 75 -10.17 12.20 8.90
N ASN A 76 -10.83 11.20 9.45
CA ASN A 76 -11.18 11.12 10.85
C ASN A 76 -10.12 10.29 11.59
N TRP A 77 -9.40 10.92 12.52
CA TRP A 77 -8.34 10.26 13.27
C TRP A 77 -8.84 9.06 14.10
N THR A 78 -10.08 9.11 14.59
CA THR A 78 -10.69 7.97 15.32
C THR A 78 -10.89 6.76 14.41
N THR A 79 -11.42 6.96 13.20
CA THR A 79 -11.57 5.90 12.19
C THR A 79 -10.22 5.39 11.72
N ALA A 80 -9.23 6.27 11.54
CA ALA A 80 -7.87 5.88 11.20
C ALA A 80 -7.24 4.97 12.27
N ILE A 81 -7.35 5.34 13.55
CA ILE A 81 -6.85 4.53 14.68
C ILE A 81 -7.58 3.18 14.73
N LEU A 82 -8.90 3.16 14.55
CA LEU A 82 -9.66 1.92 14.50
C LEU A 82 -9.14 0.98 13.41
N TRP A 83 -8.92 1.48 12.19
CA TRP A 83 -8.36 0.68 11.11
C TRP A 83 -6.93 0.24 11.36
N VAL A 84 -6.10 1.09 11.97
CA VAL A 84 -4.74 0.72 12.38
C VAL A 84 -4.77 -0.47 13.34
N VAL A 85 -5.64 -0.43 14.35
CA VAL A 85 -5.81 -1.57 15.29
C VAL A 85 -6.27 -2.81 14.54
N LEU A 86 -7.24 -2.69 13.63
CA LEU A 86 -7.70 -3.81 12.82
C LEU A 86 -6.59 -4.39 11.92
N LEU A 87 -5.74 -3.56 11.32
CA LEU A 87 -4.61 -4.01 10.50
C LEU A 87 -3.55 -4.75 11.32
N VAL A 88 -3.26 -4.26 12.53
CA VAL A 88 -2.30 -4.92 13.42
C VAL A 88 -2.86 -6.25 13.95
N CYS A 89 -4.15 -6.33 14.26
CA CYS A 89 -4.76 -7.53 14.83
C CYS A 89 -5.18 -8.58 13.78
N LEU A 90 -5.66 -8.15 12.61
CA LEU A 90 -6.26 -9.02 11.60
C LEU A 90 -5.42 -9.10 10.30
N GLY A 91 -4.36 -8.32 10.17
CA GLY A 91 -3.44 -8.44 9.06
C GLY A 91 -4.07 -8.15 7.70
N SER A 92 -3.87 -9.06 6.75
CA SER A 92 -4.39 -8.90 5.39
C SER A 92 -5.91 -9.05 5.28
N ILE A 93 -6.60 -9.63 6.28
CA ILE A 93 -8.07 -9.65 6.32
C ILE A 93 -8.59 -8.21 6.37
N ALA A 94 -8.05 -7.40 7.28
CA ALA A 94 -8.40 -5.98 7.40
C ALA A 94 -7.95 -5.19 6.16
N THR A 95 -6.79 -5.52 5.58
CA THR A 95 -6.31 -4.90 4.33
C THR A 95 -7.30 -5.13 3.19
N CYS A 96 -7.69 -6.38 2.96
CA CYS A 96 -8.65 -6.76 1.92
C CYS A 96 -10.01 -6.10 2.15
N GLY A 97 -10.52 -6.15 3.39
CA GLY A 97 -11.78 -5.52 3.77
C GLY A 97 -11.76 -4.00 3.54
N TYR A 98 -10.65 -3.33 3.89
CA TYR A 98 -10.48 -1.90 3.68
C TYR A 98 -10.47 -1.55 2.18
N ILE A 99 -9.70 -2.29 1.38
CA ILE A 99 -9.62 -2.08 -0.07
C ILE A 99 -11.00 -2.27 -0.72
N VAL A 100 -11.70 -3.36 -0.40
CA VAL A 100 -13.07 -3.61 -0.90
C VAL A 100 -14.01 -2.48 -0.49
N LEU A 101 -13.96 -2.03 0.78
CA LEU A 101 -14.78 -0.91 1.25
C LEU A 101 -14.50 0.38 0.48
N GLN A 102 -13.23 0.69 0.20
CA GLN A 102 -12.87 1.87 -0.60
C GLN A 102 -13.40 1.77 -2.03
N PHE A 103 -13.32 0.59 -2.62
CA PHE A 103 -13.87 0.32 -3.94
C PHE A 103 -15.41 0.39 -3.98
N LEU A 104 -16.11 0.02 -2.90
CA LEU A 104 -17.57 0.16 -2.76
C LEU A 104 -18.01 1.62 -2.60
N LYS A 105 -17.17 2.46 -1.97
CA LYS A 105 -17.42 3.90 -1.80
C LYS A 105 -17.22 4.73 -3.08
N LEU A 106 -16.64 4.16 -4.14
CA LEU A 106 -16.46 4.84 -5.41
C LEU A 106 -17.81 5.13 -6.07
N SER A 107 -18.01 6.37 -6.52
CA SER A 107 -19.13 6.69 -7.40
C SER A 107 -18.94 6.06 -8.79
N THR A 108 -20.04 5.80 -9.50
CA THR A 108 -20.02 5.23 -10.85
C THR A 108 -19.17 6.06 -11.82
N GLN A 109 -19.15 7.39 -11.66
CA GLN A 109 -18.35 8.28 -12.50
C GLN A 109 -16.84 8.20 -12.20
N GLU A 110 -16.45 8.06 -10.93
CA GLU A 110 -15.05 7.90 -10.52
C GLU A 110 -14.48 6.52 -10.93
N SER A 111 -15.31 5.47 -10.84
CA SER A 111 -14.93 4.12 -11.23
C SER A 111 -14.65 3.98 -12.74
N LEU A 112 -15.24 4.82 -13.58
CA LEU A 112 -15.08 4.78 -15.04
C LEU A 112 -13.87 5.56 -15.54
N GLN A 113 -13.27 6.41 -14.69
CA GLN A 113 -12.16 7.27 -15.11
C GLN A 113 -10.80 6.71 -14.69
N ASP A 114 -10.57 6.51 -13.39
CA ASP A 114 -9.36 5.84 -12.91
C ASP A 114 -9.62 5.29 -11.49
N PRO A 115 -10.09 4.03 -11.39
CA PRO A 115 -10.57 3.49 -10.13
C PRO A 115 -9.45 3.35 -9.09
N ILE A 116 -8.24 2.96 -9.50
CA ILE A 116 -7.10 2.78 -8.59
C ILE A 116 -6.63 4.14 -8.07
N TYR A 117 -6.57 5.15 -8.95
CA TYR A 117 -6.25 6.51 -8.54
C TYR A 117 -7.18 7.04 -7.43
N PHE A 118 -8.50 6.90 -7.60
CA PHE A 118 -9.47 7.38 -6.62
C PHE A 118 -9.48 6.55 -5.33
N VAL A 119 -9.13 5.26 -5.40
CA VAL A 119 -8.90 4.44 -4.19
C VAL A 119 -7.68 4.95 -3.42
N LEU A 120 -6.57 5.25 -4.10
CA LEU A 120 -5.35 5.74 -3.44
C LEU A 120 -5.47 7.17 -2.93
N LEU A 121 -6.16 8.05 -3.65
CA LEU A 121 -6.23 9.49 -3.34
C LEU A 121 -7.15 9.81 -2.17
N ARG A 122 -6.66 10.58 -1.19
CA ARG A 122 -7.48 11.18 -0.14
C ARG A 122 -8.40 12.27 -0.75
N ARG A 123 -9.71 12.22 -0.45
CA ARG A 123 -10.72 13.15 -1.01
C ARG A 123 -10.63 14.59 -0.49
N GLN A 124 -10.03 14.82 0.68
CA GLN A 124 -9.87 16.15 1.27
C GLN A 124 -8.40 16.53 1.42
N GLU A 125 -8.04 17.70 0.89
CA GLU A 125 -6.70 18.26 1.03
C GLU A 125 -6.47 18.71 2.47
N LYS A 126 -5.43 18.17 3.12
CA LYS A 126 -5.00 18.63 4.43
C LYS A 126 -4.06 19.81 4.21
N THR A 127 -4.35 20.96 4.82
CA THR A 127 -3.46 22.13 4.81
C THR A 127 -2.25 21.85 5.70
N GLU A 128 -1.30 21.05 5.18
CA GLU A 128 -0.01 20.82 5.83
C GLU A 128 0.93 21.98 5.53
N THR A 129 1.62 22.47 6.56
CA THR A 129 2.62 23.52 6.39
C THR A 129 3.84 22.99 5.64
N GLU A 130 4.55 23.86 4.92
CA GLU A 130 5.75 23.48 4.16
C GLU A 130 6.81 22.82 5.06
N GLN A 131 6.96 23.32 6.29
CA GLN A 131 7.88 22.74 7.28
C GLN A 131 7.48 21.31 7.69
N GLN A 132 6.18 21.05 7.91
CA GLN A 132 5.69 19.70 8.23
C GLN A 132 5.95 18.72 7.09
N ARG A 133 5.78 19.15 5.83
CA ARG A 133 6.07 18.33 4.65
C ARG A 133 7.54 17.96 4.57
N LYS A 134 8.44 18.93 4.75
CA LYS A 134 9.90 18.71 4.76
C LYS A 134 10.31 17.73 5.85
N CYS A 135 9.85 17.94 7.08
CA CYS A 135 10.15 17.03 8.19
C CYS A 135 9.63 15.62 7.92
N SER A 136 8.38 15.47 7.47
CA SER A 136 7.79 14.16 7.15
C SER A 136 8.56 13.43 6.06
N LEU A 137 8.97 14.14 5.00
CA LEU A 137 9.75 13.58 3.90
C LEU A 137 11.15 13.12 4.36
N LEU A 138 11.85 13.94 5.15
CA LEU A 138 13.15 13.58 5.72
C LEU A 138 13.03 12.37 6.65
N THR A 139 12.03 12.36 7.53
CA THR A 139 11.75 11.20 8.40
C THR A 139 11.50 9.95 7.58
N ALA A 140 10.67 10.02 6.53
CA ALA A 140 10.40 8.87 5.65
C ALA A 140 11.66 8.37 4.93
N ARG A 141 12.52 9.27 4.43
CA ARG A 141 13.80 8.93 3.78
C ARG A 141 14.78 8.19 4.68
N ILE A 142 14.71 8.41 5.98
CA ILE A 142 15.55 7.70 6.96
C ILE A 142 14.86 6.41 7.40
N LEU A 143 13.54 6.48 7.66
CA LEU A 143 12.77 5.39 8.21
C LEU A 143 12.71 4.17 7.29
N PHE A 144 12.39 4.33 6.00
CA PHE A 144 12.25 3.18 5.10
C PHE A 144 13.58 2.42 4.88
N PRO A 145 14.72 3.08 4.63
CA PRO A 145 16.01 2.39 4.62
C PRO A 145 16.36 1.71 5.95
N ALA A 146 16.05 2.34 7.09
CA ALA A 146 16.27 1.74 8.40
C ALA A 146 15.44 0.48 8.61
N LEU A 147 14.15 0.49 8.24
CA LEU A 147 13.28 -0.69 8.29
C LEU A 147 13.74 -1.81 7.34
N GLY A 148 14.16 -1.46 6.11
CA GLY A 148 14.72 -2.41 5.17
C GLY A 148 16.03 -3.03 5.67
N SER A 149 16.89 -2.23 6.31
CA SER A 149 18.15 -2.69 6.90
C SER A 149 17.90 -3.57 8.12
N LEU A 150 16.92 -3.23 8.97
CA LEU A 150 16.47 -4.07 10.08
C LEU A 150 16.06 -5.45 9.56
N MET A 151 15.18 -5.51 8.56
CA MET A 151 14.77 -6.79 7.98
C MET A 151 15.93 -7.57 7.37
N LEU A 152 16.84 -6.89 6.67
CA LEU A 152 18.03 -7.53 6.10
C LEU A 152 18.92 -8.15 7.18
N VAL A 153 19.17 -7.43 8.27
CA VAL A 153 19.95 -7.94 9.41
C VAL A 153 19.24 -9.13 10.05
N THR A 154 17.93 -9.04 10.29
CA THR A 154 17.12 -10.14 10.83
C THR A 154 17.19 -11.37 9.93
N LEU A 155 17.08 -11.21 8.62
CA LEU A 155 17.16 -12.30 7.65
C LEU A 155 18.54 -12.97 7.67
N ILE A 156 19.62 -12.18 7.60
CA ILE A 156 20.99 -12.70 7.64
C ILE A 156 21.24 -13.43 8.97
N TYR A 157 20.85 -12.82 10.09
CA TYR A 157 20.98 -13.40 11.42
C TYR A 157 20.29 -14.77 11.48
N THR A 158 19.01 -14.82 11.07
CA THR A 158 18.21 -16.06 11.11
C THR A 158 18.80 -17.13 10.19
N ILE A 159 19.29 -16.76 9.01
CA ILE A 159 19.95 -17.71 8.09
C ILE A 159 21.23 -18.28 8.72
N VAL A 160 22.03 -17.43 9.38
CA VAL A 160 23.29 -17.85 10.00
C VAL A 160 23.06 -18.74 11.22
N THR A 161 22.04 -18.44 12.04
CA THR A 161 21.77 -19.21 13.27
C THR A 161 20.96 -20.48 13.02
N ASP A 162 19.93 -20.39 12.17
CA ASP A 162 18.94 -21.45 12.00
C ASP A 162 19.05 -22.15 10.65
N GLY A 163 19.87 -21.67 9.72
CA GLY A 163 20.07 -22.26 8.41
C GLY A 163 19.01 -21.82 7.39
N SER A 164 18.65 -22.69 6.44
CA SER A 164 17.73 -22.34 5.36
C SER A 164 16.26 -22.26 5.81
N PRO A 165 15.45 -21.30 5.29
CA PRO A 165 14.00 -21.26 5.54
C PRO A 165 13.21 -22.38 4.88
N PHE A 166 13.78 -23.03 3.86
CA PHE A 166 13.06 -23.99 3.01
C PHE A 166 13.04 -25.42 3.55
N ARG A 167 13.23 -25.60 4.87
CA ARG A 167 13.13 -26.92 5.49
C ARG A 167 11.69 -27.16 5.97
N ARG A 168 11.20 -28.39 5.81
CA ARG A 168 9.80 -28.73 6.12
C ARG A 168 9.47 -28.62 7.61
N ASP A 169 10.45 -28.86 8.48
CA ASP A 169 10.38 -28.75 9.93
C ASP A 169 10.06 -27.33 10.43
N VAL A 170 10.33 -26.31 9.61
CA VAL A 170 10.11 -24.91 9.99
C VAL A 170 8.63 -24.52 9.85
N PHE A 171 7.89 -25.15 8.92
CA PHE A 171 6.51 -24.82 8.60
C PHE A 171 5.50 -25.41 9.59
N THR A 172 5.40 -24.78 10.77
CA THR A 172 4.28 -25.01 11.68
C THR A 172 2.98 -24.50 11.04
N PRO A 173 1.79 -25.03 11.42
CA PRO A 173 0.53 -24.59 10.80
C PRO A 173 0.28 -23.09 10.95
N TRP A 174 0.68 -22.52 12.09
CA TRP A 174 0.66 -21.08 12.30
C TRP A 174 1.67 -20.32 11.45
N LEU A 175 2.89 -20.81 11.26
CA LEU A 175 3.84 -20.15 10.35
C LEU A 175 3.30 -20.16 8.92
N THR A 176 2.76 -21.29 8.46
CA THR A 176 2.13 -21.39 7.14
C THR A 176 0.98 -20.40 7.00
N ALA A 177 0.10 -20.29 8.00
CA ALA A 177 -0.98 -19.31 7.98
C ALA A 177 -0.46 -17.87 7.87
N THR A 178 0.57 -17.50 8.66
CA THR A 178 1.21 -16.18 8.61
C THR A 178 1.85 -15.91 7.25
N VAL A 179 2.51 -16.90 6.64
CA VAL A 179 3.10 -16.77 5.30
C VAL A 179 2.02 -16.54 4.24
N ILE A 180 0.90 -17.25 4.31
CA ILE A 180 -0.23 -17.03 3.38
C ILE A 180 -0.79 -15.62 3.58
N ASP A 181 -1.00 -15.17 4.83
CA ASP A 181 -1.45 -13.81 5.18
C ASP A 181 -0.50 -12.74 4.60
N PHE A 182 0.80 -12.92 4.81
CA PHE A 182 1.85 -12.08 4.24
C PHE A 182 1.75 -11.95 2.72
N TYR A 183 1.63 -13.07 2.00
CA TYR A 183 1.57 -13.02 0.54
C TYR A 183 0.27 -12.40 0.02
N VAL A 184 -0.85 -12.52 0.74
CA VAL A 184 -2.07 -11.77 0.40
C VAL A 184 -1.85 -10.27 0.56
N GLY A 185 -1.14 -9.84 1.60
CA GLY A 185 -0.65 -8.46 1.73
C GLY A 185 0.24 -8.02 0.56
N VAL A 186 1.17 -8.89 0.12
CA VAL A 186 2.05 -8.64 -1.03
C VAL A 186 1.26 -8.45 -2.33
N VAL A 187 0.13 -9.11 -2.52
CA VAL A 187 -0.74 -8.89 -3.69
C VAL A 187 -1.23 -7.43 -3.72
N ALA A 188 -1.62 -6.86 -2.58
CA ALA A 188 -2.03 -5.46 -2.51
C ALA A 188 -0.91 -4.50 -2.92
N LEU A 189 0.31 -4.73 -2.41
CA LEU A 189 1.50 -3.96 -2.78
C LEU A 189 1.86 -4.13 -4.26
N SER A 190 1.71 -5.35 -4.80
CA SER A 190 2.00 -5.67 -6.19
C SER A 190 1.04 -4.96 -7.16
N VAL A 191 -0.26 -4.92 -6.82
CA VAL A 191 -1.26 -4.13 -7.58
C VAL A 191 -0.90 -2.64 -7.56
N TRP A 192 -0.46 -2.12 -6.42
CA TRP A 192 -0.01 -0.73 -6.31
C TRP A 192 1.24 -0.45 -7.15
N VAL A 193 2.26 -1.30 -7.09
CA VAL A 193 3.50 -1.17 -7.88
C VAL A 193 3.19 -1.26 -9.38
N ALA A 194 2.37 -2.22 -9.80
CA ALA A 194 1.96 -2.38 -11.21
C ALA A 194 1.21 -1.16 -11.75
N TYR A 195 0.40 -0.51 -10.90
CA TYR A 195 -0.29 0.73 -11.27
C TYR A 195 0.67 1.94 -11.32
N LYS A 196 1.67 1.98 -10.45
CA LYS A 196 2.59 3.11 -10.33
C LYS A 196 3.69 3.11 -11.40
N GLU A 197 4.19 1.94 -11.78
CA GLU A 197 5.26 1.82 -12.77
C GLU A 197 4.72 2.05 -14.19
N SER A 198 5.44 2.86 -14.98
CA SER A 198 5.06 3.15 -16.37
C SER A 198 5.41 2.01 -17.33
N SER A 199 6.39 1.18 -16.98
CA SER A 199 6.85 0.06 -17.80
C SER A 199 6.53 -1.27 -17.14
N TRP A 200 5.95 -2.19 -17.92
CA TRP A 200 5.60 -3.52 -17.43
C TRP A 200 6.83 -4.33 -16.97
N LEU A 201 7.99 -4.12 -17.60
CA LEU A 201 9.25 -4.76 -17.18
C LEU A 201 9.72 -4.26 -15.81
N SER A 202 9.69 -2.94 -15.56
CA SER A 202 10.02 -2.40 -14.24
C SER A 202 9.04 -2.91 -13.18
N ALA A 203 7.74 -2.92 -13.49
CA ALA A 203 6.71 -3.47 -12.60
C ALA A 203 6.99 -4.94 -12.26
N ALA A 204 7.26 -5.77 -13.27
CA ALA A 204 7.54 -7.19 -13.08
C ALA A 204 8.81 -7.42 -12.25
N LEU A 205 9.89 -6.68 -12.52
CA LEU A 205 11.12 -6.75 -11.74
C LEU A 205 10.88 -6.40 -10.27
N TRP A 206 10.17 -5.31 -9.99
CA TRP A 206 9.87 -4.91 -8.61
C TRP A 206 8.95 -5.91 -7.90
N ILE A 207 7.94 -6.45 -8.59
CA ILE A 207 7.06 -7.48 -8.02
C ILE A 207 7.84 -8.75 -7.69
N ILE A 208 8.73 -9.21 -8.58
CA ILE A 208 9.60 -10.36 -8.33
C ILE A 208 10.50 -10.10 -7.11
N LEU A 209 11.10 -8.92 -7.04
CA LEU A 209 11.94 -8.53 -5.89
C LEU A 209 11.15 -8.53 -4.57
N ILE A 210 9.92 -8.02 -4.57
CA ILE A 210 9.05 -8.03 -3.37
C ILE A 210 8.67 -9.47 -2.98
N ILE A 211 8.39 -10.35 -3.94
CA ILE A 211 8.05 -11.75 -3.66
C ILE A 211 9.25 -12.51 -3.08
N CYS A 212 10.46 -12.25 -3.60
CA CYS A 212 11.67 -12.95 -3.20
C CYS A 212 12.28 -12.43 -1.89
N SER A 213 12.26 -11.10 -1.68
CA SER A 213 12.99 -10.43 -0.58
C SER A 213 12.07 -9.73 0.42
N GLY A 214 10.75 -9.83 0.22
CA GLY A 214 9.75 -9.28 1.13
C GLY A 214 9.84 -7.76 1.30
N SER A 215 9.76 -7.31 2.55
CA SER A 215 9.78 -5.90 2.92
C SER A 215 11.10 -5.20 2.65
N ILE A 216 12.22 -5.91 2.49
CA ILE A 216 13.50 -5.31 2.08
C ILE A 216 13.32 -4.57 0.75
N SER A 217 12.72 -5.25 -0.24
CA SER A 217 12.48 -4.67 -1.56
C SER A 217 11.38 -3.62 -1.54
N THR A 218 10.32 -3.78 -0.72
CA THR A 218 9.29 -2.74 -0.55
C THR A 218 9.88 -1.46 0.02
N CYS A 219 10.70 -1.56 1.06
CA CYS A 219 11.40 -0.44 1.67
C CYS A 219 12.39 0.22 0.70
N ALA A 220 13.17 -0.57 -0.04
CA ALA A 220 14.07 -0.05 -1.07
C ALA A 220 13.31 0.69 -2.18
N TYR A 221 12.19 0.13 -2.65
CA TYR A 221 11.33 0.75 -3.65
C TYR A 221 10.80 2.11 -3.17
N ILE A 222 10.24 2.15 -1.95
CA ILE A 222 9.70 3.38 -1.37
C ILE A 222 10.82 4.41 -1.13
N ALA A 223 11.98 3.97 -0.61
CA ALA A 223 13.13 4.84 -0.39
C ALA A 223 13.62 5.48 -1.69
N LEU A 224 13.85 4.70 -2.75
CA LEU A 224 14.24 5.21 -4.06
C LEU A 224 13.24 6.25 -4.57
N GLN A 225 11.95 5.97 -4.41
CA GLN A 225 10.88 6.88 -4.83
C GLN A 225 10.81 8.16 -3.98
N LEU A 226 11.18 8.10 -2.70
CA LEU A 226 11.30 9.26 -1.81
C LEU A 226 12.54 10.11 -2.12
N PHE A 227 13.66 9.50 -2.53
CA PHE A 227 14.87 10.23 -2.92
C PHE A 227 14.70 10.96 -4.25
N ASN A 228 13.87 10.43 -5.16
CA ASN A 228 13.52 11.10 -6.41
C ASN A 228 12.53 12.28 -6.26
N LEU A 229 11.94 12.49 -5.08
CA LEU A 229 11.06 13.63 -4.82
C LEU A 229 11.86 14.91 -4.53
N SER A 230 11.36 16.05 -4.97
CA SER A 230 11.93 17.35 -4.58
C SER A 230 11.61 17.64 -3.11
N SER A 231 12.46 18.42 -2.43
CA SER A 231 12.25 18.79 -1.01
C SER A 231 10.99 19.63 -0.75
N GLN A 232 10.32 20.11 -1.79
CA GLN A 232 9.05 20.84 -1.70
C GLN A 232 7.81 19.95 -1.92
N ASP A 233 8.00 18.69 -2.34
CA ASP A 233 6.93 17.76 -2.67
C ASP A 233 6.38 17.06 -1.43
N PRO A 234 5.05 16.93 -1.27
CA PRO A 234 4.46 16.18 -0.16
C PRO A 234 4.67 14.66 -0.31
N VAL A 235 4.83 13.98 0.84
CA VAL A 235 5.16 12.54 0.92
C VAL A 235 4.15 11.64 0.21
N TYR A 236 2.86 11.99 0.23
CA TYR A 236 1.81 11.19 -0.42
C TYR A 236 2.00 11.07 -1.94
N LEU A 237 2.80 11.92 -2.58
CA LEU A 237 3.10 11.80 -4.00
C LEU A 237 3.79 10.48 -4.34
N VAL A 238 4.49 9.85 -3.39
CA VAL A 238 5.04 8.49 -3.54
C VAL A 238 4.00 7.48 -4.00
N LEU A 239 2.72 7.67 -3.68
CA LEU A 239 1.65 6.77 -4.08
C LEU A 239 1.35 6.81 -5.59
N PHE A 240 1.71 7.89 -6.28
CA PHE A 240 1.37 8.15 -7.68
C PHE A 240 2.59 8.12 -8.60
N SER A 241 2.36 7.70 -9.86
CA SER A 241 3.37 7.71 -10.94
C SER A 241 3.77 9.14 -11.32
N SER A 242 5.00 9.33 -11.79
CA SER A 242 5.49 10.64 -12.29
C SER A 242 4.66 11.18 -13.45
N SER A 243 4.15 10.29 -14.32
CA SER A 243 3.27 10.64 -15.45
C SER A 243 1.95 11.26 -14.98
N ASN A 244 1.28 10.65 -13.99
CA ASN A 244 0.04 11.19 -13.42
C ASN A 244 0.25 12.52 -12.68
N ARG A 245 1.46 12.78 -12.15
CA ARG A 245 1.82 14.07 -11.53
C ARG A 245 1.93 15.19 -12.58
N ALA A 246 2.57 14.91 -13.73
CA ALA A 246 2.77 15.88 -14.80
C ALA A 246 1.45 16.25 -15.52
N GLU A 247 0.59 15.27 -15.80
CA GLU A 247 -0.67 15.50 -16.52
C GLU A 247 -1.66 16.37 -15.71
N LYS A 248 -1.64 16.26 -14.38
CA LYS A 248 -2.55 17.03 -13.50
C LYS A 248 -1.95 18.34 -12.99
N GLY A 249 -0.63 18.51 -12.96
CA GLY A 249 -0.02 19.84 -12.83
C GLY A 249 -0.53 20.79 -13.92
N TYR A 250 -0.65 20.30 -15.17
CA TYR A 250 -1.22 21.04 -16.29
C TYR A 250 -2.71 21.40 -16.12
N LYS A 251 -3.52 20.50 -15.54
CA LYS A 251 -4.95 20.76 -15.26
C LYS A 251 -5.18 21.67 -14.04
N GLY A 252 -4.27 21.65 -13.07
CA GLY A 252 -4.27 22.57 -11.93
C GLY A 252 -4.05 24.00 -12.39
N THR A 253 -2.95 24.25 -13.11
CA THR A 253 -2.55 25.57 -13.60
C THR A 253 -3.59 26.19 -14.54
N SER A 254 -4.16 25.41 -15.46
CA SER A 254 -5.22 25.89 -16.37
C SER A 254 -6.53 26.25 -15.65
N ARG A 255 -6.86 25.56 -14.55
CA ARG A 255 -8.03 25.91 -13.73
C ARG A 255 -7.78 27.20 -12.93
N THR A 256 -6.58 27.40 -12.37
CA THR A 256 -6.22 28.65 -11.67
C THR A 256 -6.13 29.84 -12.62
N GLU A 257 -5.63 29.67 -13.85
CA GLU A 257 -5.63 30.70 -14.89
C GLU A 257 -7.07 31.09 -15.30
N SER A 258 -7.97 30.12 -15.48
CA SER A 258 -9.37 30.40 -15.82
C SER A 258 -10.13 31.15 -14.71
N ILE A 259 -9.78 30.89 -13.44
CA ILE A 259 -10.36 31.57 -12.28
C ILE A 259 -9.77 32.98 -12.14
N GLY A 260 -8.47 33.15 -12.40
CA GLY A 260 -7.78 34.45 -12.42
C GLY A 260 -8.32 35.38 -13.52
N GLU A 261 -8.49 34.88 -14.75
CA GLU A 261 -9.09 35.60 -15.87
C GLU A 261 -10.55 36.00 -15.58
N GLY A 262 -11.34 35.10 -15.00
CA GLY A 262 -12.73 35.36 -14.62
C GLY A 262 -12.90 36.40 -13.52
N GLN A 263 -11.94 36.47 -12.58
CA GLN A 263 -11.88 37.50 -11.54
C GLN A 263 -11.40 38.85 -12.08
N LEU A 264 -10.42 38.87 -12.99
CA LEU A 264 -9.95 40.11 -13.64
C LEU A 264 -11.01 40.74 -14.54
N ARG A 265 -11.74 39.95 -15.34
CA ARG A 265 -12.84 40.48 -16.18
C ARG A 265 -13.96 41.11 -15.36
N LYS A 266 -14.27 40.59 -14.17
CA LYS A 266 -15.29 41.19 -13.28
C LYS A 266 -14.84 42.51 -12.66
N LYS A 267 -13.54 42.72 -12.47
CA LYS A 267 -12.98 43.98 -11.95
C LYS A 267 -12.85 45.10 -13.00
N LEU A 268 -12.82 44.74 -14.29
CA LEU A 268 -12.73 45.71 -15.40
C LEU A 268 -14.10 46.12 -15.97
N CYS A 269 -15.18 45.44 -15.56
CA CYS A 269 -16.55 45.71 -16.03
C CYS A 269 -17.53 46.14 -14.92
N GLY A 270 -17.03 46.52 -13.74
CA GLY A 270 -17.83 47.13 -12.66
C GLY A 270 -17.21 48.44 -12.24
#